data_AF-A0A2G9TL79-F1
#
_entry.id   AF-A0A2G9TL79-F1
#
_cell.length_a   1.000
_cell.length_b   1.000
_cell.length_c   1.000
_cell.angle_alpha   90.00
_cell.angle_beta   90.00
_cell.angle_gamma   90.00
#
_symmetry.space_group_name_H-M   'P 1'
#
loop_
_entity.id
_entity.type
_entity.pdbx_description
1 polymer ?
#
loop_
_entity_poly.entity_id
_entity_poly.type
_entity_poly.pdbx_seq_one_letter_code
_entity_poly.pdbx_strand_id
1 'polypeptide(L)' 'MEDGESIEEAALRETQEEIGVEPKSVEVWGRLKPVFTRTMTKTVVPIVGCIAYDALKTEHVNKRE' A
#
# COMPACT_ATOMS: atom_id res chain seq x y z
N MET A 1 -6.64 -8.00 -5.47
CA MET A 1 -6.86 -8.92 -4.35
C MET A 1 -6.93 -10.29 -4.95
N GLU A 2 -6.03 -11.15 -4.53
CA GLU A 2 -6.07 -12.56 -4.88
C GLU A 2 -7.11 -13.29 -4.03
N ASP A 3 -7.51 -14.49 -4.45
CA ASP A 3 -8.53 -15.26 -3.74
C ASP A 3 -8.06 -15.64 -2.33
N GLY A 4 -8.84 -15.29 -1.33
CA GLY A 4 -8.54 -15.56 0.09
C GLY A 4 -7.70 -14.49 0.79
N GLU A 5 -7.30 -13.44 0.08
CA GLU A 5 -6.49 -12.33 0.59
C GLU A 5 -7.36 -11.23 1.23
N SER A 6 -6.93 -10.66 2.35
CA SER A 6 -7.49 -9.43 2.89
C SER A 6 -7.05 -8.20 2.09
N ILE A 7 -7.73 -7.07 2.27
CA ILE A 7 -7.40 -5.83 1.55
C ILE A 7 -5.99 -5.34 1.93
N GLU A 8 -5.61 -5.51 3.19
CA GLU A 8 -4.28 -5.16 3.71
C GLU A 8 -3.20 -6.07 3.16
N GLU A 9 -3.44 -7.39 3.13
CA GLU A 9 -2.49 -8.34 2.54
C GLU A 9 -2.25 -8.00 1.06
N ALA A 10 -3.31 -7.68 0.31
CA ALA A 10 -3.20 -7.23 -1.07
C ALA A 10 -2.34 -5.97 -1.20
N ALA A 11 -2.56 -4.96 -0.35
CA ALA A 11 -1.77 -3.74 -0.39
C ALA A 11 -0.29 -4.00 -0.07
N LEU A 12 0.00 -4.85 0.92
CA LEU A 12 1.37 -5.18 1.32
C LEU A 12 2.10 -6.00 0.26
N ARG A 13 1.44 -7.00 -0.33
CA ARG A 13 2.00 -7.83 -1.41
C ARG A 13 2.34 -6.98 -2.64
N GLU A 14 1.40 -6.16 -3.12
CA GLU A 14 1.64 -5.28 -4.28
C GLU A 14 2.77 -4.27 -3.98
N THR A 15 2.84 -3.73 -2.76
CA THR A 15 3.95 -2.83 -2.36
C THR A 15 5.30 -3.55 -2.39
N GLN A 16 5.35 -4.82 -1.98
CA GLN A 16 6.55 -5.64 -2.10
C GLN A 16 6.93 -5.90 -3.57
N GLU A 17 5.97 -6.26 -4.41
CA GLU A 17 6.18 -6.55 -5.83
C GLU A 17 6.64 -5.32 -6.63
N GLU A 18 6.03 -4.15 -6.38
CA GLU A 18 6.28 -2.93 -7.15
C GLU A 18 7.55 -2.19 -6.72
N ILE A 19 7.79 -2.05 -5.41
CA ILE A 19 8.87 -1.20 -4.88
C ILE A 19 9.85 -1.92 -3.94
N GLY A 20 9.60 -3.20 -3.64
CA GLY A 20 10.51 -4.04 -2.84
C GLY A 20 10.45 -3.81 -1.33
N VAL A 21 9.39 -3.20 -0.82
CA VAL A 21 9.20 -3.01 0.62
C VAL A 21 8.73 -4.32 1.24
N GLU A 22 9.46 -4.78 2.26
CA GLU A 22 9.11 -6.00 2.97
C GLU A 22 7.83 -5.80 3.81
N PRO A 23 6.80 -6.67 3.69
CA PRO A 23 5.53 -6.50 4.41
C PRO A 23 5.69 -6.31 5.93
N LYS A 24 6.63 -7.03 6.55
CA LYS A 24 6.89 -6.94 8.00
C LYS A 24 7.52 -5.62 8.47
N SER A 25 7.97 -4.78 7.53
CA SER A 25 8.53 -3.46 7.83
C SER A 25 7.47 -2.35 7.85
N VAL A 26 6.22 -2.68 7.50
CA VAL A 26 5.10 -1.73 7.43
C VAL A 26 4.15 -1.96 8.59
N GLU A 27 3.95 -0.95 9.42
CA GLU A 27 2.87 -0.90 10.41
C GLU A 27 1.61 -0.33 9.75
N VAL A 28 0.59 -1.16 9.53
CA VAL A 28 -0.67 -0.70 8.95
C VAL A 28 -1.46 0.10 10.00
N TRP A 29 -1.64 1.40 9.75
CA TRP A 29 -2.43 2.29 10.60
C TRP A 29 -3.93 2.16 10.35
N GLY A 30 -4.33 1.83 9.12
CA GLY A 30 -5.72 1.53 8.82
C GLY A 30 -6.13 1.80 7.38
N ARG A 31 -7.45 1.75 7.15
CA ARG A 31 -8.08 1.93 5.84
C ARG A 31 -8.74 3.30 5.76
N LEU A 32 -8.59 3.97 4.63
CA LEU A 32 -9.38 5.17 4.33
C LEU A 32 -10.68 4.80 3.61
N LYS A 33 -11.54 5.79 3.42
CA LYS A 33 -12.80 5.62 2.71
C LYS A 33 -12.53 5.09 1.28
N PRO A 34 -13.18 3.99 0.86
CA PRO A 34 -13.05 3.49 -0.50
C PRO A 34 -13.46 4.54 -1.54
N VAL A 35 -12.74 4.54 -2.66
CA VAL A 35 -13.02 5.39 -3.81
C VAL A 35 -13.40 4.54 -5.00
N PHE A 36 -14.40 5.00 -5.77
CA PHE A 36 -14.80 4.33 -7.00
C PHE A 36 -13.96 4.81 -8.17
N THR A 37 -13.68 3.92 -9.11
CA THR A 37 -13.08 4.32 -10.38
C THR A 37 -14.06 5.15 -11.21
N ARG A 38 -13.55 5.87 -12.23
CA ARG A 38 -14.36 6.73 -13.10
C ARG A 38 -15.58 6.02 -13.72
N THR A 39 -15.47 4.72 -14.00
CA THR A 39 -16.55 3.91 -14.57
C THR A 39 -17.51 3.33 -13.53
N MET A 40 -17.25 3.54 -12.24
CA MET A 40 -18.03 2.98 -11.11
C MET A 40 -18.12 1.45 -11.09
N THR A 41 -17.22 0.75 -11.79
CA THR A 41 -17.19 -0.72 -11.87
C THR A 41 -16.15 -1.36 -10.95
N LYS A 42 -15.24 -0.55 -10.40
CA LYS A 42 -14.19 -1.01 -9.50
C LYS A 42 -14.09 -0.06 -8.29
N THR A 43 -13.63 -0.63 -7.19
CA THR A 43 -13.41 0.09 -5.94
C THR A 43 -11.94 -0.02 -5.57
N VAL A 44 -11.34 1.09 -5.15
CA VAL A 44 -9.98 1.16 -4.61
C VAL A 44 -10.10 1.50 -3.13
N VAL A 45 -9.44 0.72 -2.27
CA VAL A 45 -9.43 0.93 -0.82
C VAL A 45 -8.02 1.40 -0.43
N PRO A 46 -7.82 2.69 -0.10
CA PRO A 46 -6.50 3.18 0.28
C PRO A 46 -6.12 2.66 1.67
N ILE A 47 -4.90 2.16 1.80
CA ILE A 47 -4.32 1.69 3.06
C ILE A 47 -3.20 2.64 3.45
N VAL A 48 -3.17 3.06 4.72
CA VAL A 48 -2.09 3.87 5.28
C VAL A 48 -1.19 2.97 6.11
N GLY A 49 0.07 2.89 5.70
CA GLY A 49 1.13 2.19 6.42
C GLY A 49 2.25 3.14 6.82
N CYS A 50 2.78 2.95 8.03
CA CYS A 50 3.98 3.61 8.50
C CYS A 50 5.18 2.69 8.34
N ILE A 51 6.32 3.23 7.92
CA ILE A 51 7.55 2.48 7.67
C ILE A 51 8.75 3.32 8.09
N ALA A 52 9.80 2.66 8.56
CA ALA A 52 11.06 3.30 8.86
C ALA A 52 11.73 3.83 7.59
N TYR A 53 12.38 4.99 7.69
CA TYR A 53 12.97 5.67 6.53
C TYR A 53 14.03 4.82 5.80
N ASP A 54 14.80 4.03 6.54
CA ASP A 54 15.85 3.15 6.04
C ASP A 54 15.33 1.89 5.32
N ALA A 55 14.06 1.54 5.52
CA ALA A 55 13.41 0.44 4.80
C ALA A 55 12.90 0.87 3.40
N LEU A 56 12.94 2.16 3.08
CA LEU A 56 12.60 2.68 1.75
C LEU A 56 13.88 2.91 0.92
N LYS A 57 13.84 2.53 -0.35
CA LYS A 57 14.87 2.95 -1.30
C LYS A 57 14.78 4.45 -1.52
N THR A 58 15.92 5.13 -1.54
CA THR A 58 16.02 6.59 -1.68
C THR A 58 15.34 7.13 -2.95
N GLU A 59 15.21 6.33 -4.00
CA GLU A 59 14.47 6.69 -5.23
C GLU A 59 12.95 6.79 -5.05
N HIS A 60 12.38 6.11 -4.04
CA HIS A 60 10.94 6.08 -3.76
C HIS A 60 10.51 7.10 -2.72
N VAL A 61 11.43 7.92 -2.22
CA VAL A 61 11.16 8.97 -1.25
C VAL A 61 10.92 10.29 -1.97
N ASN A 62 9.77 10.93 -1.70
CA ASN A 62 9.53 12.29 -2.16
C ASN A 62 10.42 13.27 -1.35
N LYS A 63 11.44 13.84 -1.98
CA LYS A 63 12.44 14.71 -1.32
C LYS A 63 12.02 16.18 -1.20
N ARG A 64 10.77 16.51 -1.54
CA ARG A 64 10.30 17.91 -1.65
C ARG A 64 9.52 18.40 -0.42
N GLU A 65 9.86 17.91 0.77
CA GLU A 65 9.32 18.46 2.02
C GLU A 65 10.08 19.71 2.47
#